data_AF-A0A4S2MX88-F1
#
_entry.id   AF-A0A4S2MX88-F1
#
_cell.length_a   1.000
_cell.length_b   1.000
_cell.length_c   1.000
_cell.angle_alpha   90.00
_cell.angle_beta   90.00
_cell.angle_gamma   90.00
#
_symmetry.space_group_name_H-M   'P 1'
#
loop_
_entity.id
_entity.type
_entity.pdbx_description
1 polymer ?
#
loop_
_entity_poly.entity_id
_entity_poly.type
_entity_poly.pdbx_seq_one_letter_code
_entity_poly.pdbx_strand_id
1 'polypeptide(L)'
;MTTWAIDEEHATHSDHEVVTWEAEEDENRVYPSITQEHNGWSISELLNDEERRDQAAAMWRRIASLRGNLEEKRARINEGATISKEEIEEEATCIQETITEVMNSHARKLSITARSKRWWKPEISETRKKLSQAKKHLRQLRSAGEESTIQEATETVKENQRALHRQIRRSKRETWHNFLQSASNKEVWMATRYTKDHTPSTISGLRDTRGDIATTLEQKDKILRATAFPLPPADEETDPLLQVPHTTGHIPPHENS
;
A
#
# COMPACT_ATOMS: atom_id res chain seq x y z
N MET A 1 -3.62 25.21 10.28
CA MET A 1 -4.30 25.97 9.20
C MET A 1 -3.43 25.87 7.95
N THR A 2 -4.00 25.54 6.79
CA THR A 2 -3.21 25.37 5.55
C THR A 2 -2.99 26.74 4.90
N THR A 3 -1.73 27.17 4.84
CA THR A 3 -1.32 28.42 4.19
C THR A 3 -0.81 28.09 2.79
N TRP A 4 -1.39 28.70 1.76
CA TRP A 4 -0.88 28.65 0.40
C TRP A 4 -0.42 30.04 -0.02
N ALA A 5 0.61 30.11 -0.86
CA ALA A 5 1.17 31.35 -1.38
C ALA A 5 1.62 31.16 -2.84
N ILE A 6 1.67 32.25 -3.60
CA ILE A 6 2.24 32.29 -4.94
C ILE A 6 3.72 32.60 -4.77
N ASP A 7 4.58 31.76 -5.34
CA ASP A 7 6.04 31.96 -5.34
C ASP A 7 6.42 32.90 -6.49
N GLU A 8 6.53 34.19 -6.16
CA GLU A 8 6.88 35.26 -7.08
C GLU A 8 8.37 35.26 -7.49
N GLU A 9 9.24 34.52 -6.79
CA GLU A 9 10.67 34.43 -7.13
C GLU A 9 10.95 33.41 -8.26
N HIS A 10 10.03 32.46 -8.48
CA HIS A 10 10.13 31.48 -9.55
C HIS A 10 9.47 31.95 -10.84
N ALA A 11 10.21 32.73 -11.64
CA ALA A 11 9.80 33.08 -12.99
C ALA A 11 9.78 31.83 -13.89
N THR A 12 8.59 31.43 -14.35
CA THR A 12 8.45 30.44 -15.42
C THR A 12 8.53 31.15 -16.78
N HIS A 13 9.03 30.46 -17.81
CA HIS A 13 9.19 31.04 -19.17
C HIS A 13 7.85 31.15 -19.93
N SER A 14 6.72 31.19 -19.21
CA SER A 14 5.33 31.22 -19.68
C SER A 14 4.45 31.96 -18.64
N ASP A 15 3.20 32.29 -18.95
CA ASP A 15 2.24 32.97 -18.04
C ASP A 15 1.73 32.06 -16.88
N HIS A 16 2.60 31.20 -16.34
CA HIS A 16 2.24 30.27 -15.27
C HIS A 16 2.89 30.69 -13.96
N GLU A 17 2.08 30.86 -12.94
CA GLU A 17 2.50 31.15 -11.56
C GLU A 17 2.69 29.85 -10.78
N VAL A 18 3.78 29.77 -10.01
CA VAL A 18 4.08 28.60 -9.18
C VAL A 18 3.39 28.79 -7.83
N VAL A 19 2.38 27.97 -7.56
CA VAL A 19 1.71 27.96 -6.24
C VAL A 19 2.45 27.00 -5.32
N THR A 20 2.89 27.52 -4.18
CA THR A 20 3.44 26.72 -3.08
C THR A 20 2.39 26.58 -1.97
N TRP A 21 2.35 25.42 -1.34
CA TRP A 21 1.50 25.21 -0.17
C TRP A 21 2.25 24.41 0.88
N GLU A 22 2.06 24.78 2.13
CA GLU A 22 2.55 24.04 3.28
C GLU A 22 1.39 23.30 3.92
N ALA A 23 1.45 21.98 3.91
CA ALA A 23 0.55 21.16 4.69
C ALA A 23 1.16 20.97 6.08
N GLU A 24 0.41 21.28 7.13
CA GLU A 24 0.74 20.83 8.48
C GLU A 24 0.82 19.30 8.45
N GLU A 25 2.03 18.76 8.53
CA GLU A 25 2.22 17.35 8.81
C GLU A 25 1.66 17.09 10.21
N ASP A 26 0.54 16.39 10.27
CA ASP A 26 0.01 15.91 11.54
C ASP A 26 1.06 14.95 12.13
N GLU A 27 1.85 15.42 13.10
CA GLU A 27 2.87 14.59 13.76
C GLU A 27 2.24 13.37 14.47
N ASN A 28 0.93 13.41 14.73
CA ASN A 28 0.14 12.30 15.27
C ASN A 28 -0.52 11.43 14.20
N ARG A 29 -0.31 11.69 12.90
CA ARG A 29 -0.68 10.76 11.82
C ARG A 29 0.22 9.53 11.89
N VAL A 30 -0.23 8.57 12.68
CA VAL A 30 0.20 7.18 12.55
C VAL A 30 -0.31 6.70 11.21
N TYR A 31 0.52 6.76 10.17
CA TYR A 31 0.33 5.87 9.04
C TYR A 31 0.30 4.47 9.62
N PRO A 32 -0.78 3.68 9.43
CA PRO A 32 -0.74 2.30 9.85
C PRO A 32 0.48 1.69 9.18
N SER A 33 1.46 1.32 9.99
CA SER A 33 2.62 0.59 9.52
C SER A 33 2.05 -0.66 8.87
N ILE A 34 2.05 -0.71 7.54
CA ILE A 34 1.71 -1.92 6.76
C ILE A 34 2.65 -3.08 7.18
N THR A 35 3.70 -2.77 7.91
CA THR A 35 4.73 -3.67 8.41
C THR A 35 4.52 -4.00 9.88
N GLN A 36 3.74 -5.06 10.15
CA GLN A 36 4.20 -6.28 10.84
C GLN A 36 3.05 -7.28 11.05
N GLU A 37 2.31 -7.59 9.98
CA GLU A 37 1.56 -8.86 9.99
C GLU A 37 2.58 -10.00 9.85
N HIS A 38 3.01 -10.53 11.00
CA HIS A 38 3.74 -11.79 11.03
C HIS A 38 2.77 -12.89 10.57
N ASN A 39 3.03 -13.44 9.39
CA ASN A 39 2.12 -14.41 8.76
C ASN A 39 2.43 -15.86 9.16
N GLY A 40 3.22 -16.06 10.22
CA GLY A 40 3.57 -17.36 10.77
C GLY A 40 5.05 -17.49 11.16
N TRP A 41 5.49 -18.72 11.33
CA TRP A 41 6.83 -19.08 11.78
C TRP A 41 7.57 -19.98 10.78
N SER A 42 8.90 -19.88 10.76
CA SER A 42 9.78 -20.73 9.96
C SER A 42 9.94 -22.09 10.63
N ILE A 43 9.01 -23.02 10.38
CA ILE A 43 9.03 -24.36 10.99
C ILE A 43 10.26 -25.16 10.55
N SER A 44 10.62 -25.10 9.26
CA SER A 44 11.78 -25.83 8.74
C SER A 44 13.09 -25.40 9.41
N GLU A 45 13.24 -24.11 9.68
CA GLU A 45 14.42 -23.56 10.36
C GLU A 45 14.49 -24.00 11.81
N LEU A 46 13.34 -24.07 12.51
CA LEU A 46 13.27 -24.65 13.85
C LEU A 46 13.62 -26.15 13.85
N LEU A 47 13.10 -26.91 12.89
CA LEU A 47 13.32 -28.37 12.84
C LEU A 47 14.76 -28.75 12.47
N ASN A 48 15.46 -27.90 11.72
CA ASN A 48 16.85 -28.11 11.35
C ASN A 48 17.85 -27.75 12.47
N ASP A 49 17.40 -27.04 13.51
CA ASP A 49 18.20 -26.64 14.66
C ASP A 49 17.86 -27.54 15.86
N GLU A 50 18.70 -28.54 16.11
CA GLU A 50 18.45 -29.57 17.12
C GLU A 50 18.32 -28.97 18.53
N GLU A 51 19.16 -28.00 18.88
CA GLU A 51 19.14 -27.35 20.19
C GLU A 51 17.85 -26.55 20.38
N ARG A 52 17.46 -25.72 19.40
CA ARG A 52 16.21 -24.95 19.49
C ARG A 52 14.98 -25.84 19.49
N ARG A 53 14.99 -26.92 18.72
CA ARG A 53 13.91 -27.90 18.71
C ARG A 53 13.75 -28.58 20.07
N ASP A 54 14.85 -28.95 20.70
CA ASP A 54 14.84 -29.60 22.01
C ASP A 54 14.41 -28.63 23.12
N GLN A 55 14.82 -27.36 23.03
CA GLN A 55 14.34 -26.28 23.91
C GLN A 55 12.83 -26.04 23.74
N ALA A 56 12.33 -25.97 22.50
CA ALA A 56 10.91 -25.83 22.21
C ALA A 56 10.10 -27.03 22.74
N ALA A 57 10.62 -28.25 22.58
CA ALA A 57 10.01 -29.46 23.12
C ALA A 57 10.04 -29.48 24.66
N ALA A 58 11.11 -28.99 25.29
CA ALA A 58 11.20 -28.86 26.74
C ALA A 58 10.20 -27.83 27.27
N MET A 59 10.05 -26.68 26.61
CA MET A 59 9.05 -25.67 26.96
C MET A 59 7.63 -26.22 26.83
N TRP A 60 7.32 -26.91 25.72
CA TRP A 60 6.05 -27.60 25.55
C TRP A 60 5.76 -28.60 26.68
N ARG A 61 6.72 -29.48 26.99
CA ARG A 61 6.58 -30.47 28.08
C ARG A 61 6.39 -29.79 29.44
N ARG A 62 7.07 -28.68 29.69
CA ARG A 62 6.94 -27.90 30.92
C ARG A 62 5.55 -27.28 31.05
N ILE A 63 5.02 -26.68 29.98
CA ILE A 63 3.68 -26.09 30.01
C ILE A 63 2.63 -27.20 30.15
N ALA A 64 2.79 -28.31 29.43
CA ALA A 64 1.93 -29.47 29.52
C ALA A 64 1.93 -30.10 30.93
N SER A 65 3.07 -30.16 31.62
CA SER A 65 3.15 -30.72 32.97
C SER A 65 2.52 -29.84 34.04
N LEU A 66 2.53 -28.52 33.88
CA LEU A 66 1.91 -27.56 34.80
C LEU A 66 0.38 -27.57 34.73
N ARG A 67 -0.20 -28.03 33.62
CA ARG A 67 -1.64 -27.97 33.36
C ARG A 67 -2.45 -29.11 33.99
N GLY A 68 -1.78 -30.14 34.50
CA GLY A 68 -2.41 -31.38 34.94
C GLY A 68 -2.49 -32.41 33.80
N ASN A 69 -2.37 -33.68 34.16
CA ASN A 69 -2.13 -34.77 33.21
C ASN A 69 -3.23 -34.82 32.15
N LEU A 70 -2.88 -34.51 30.89
CA LEU A 70 -3.69 -34.88 29.73
C LEU A 70 -4.06 -36.38 29.76
N GLU A 71 -3.18 -37.21 30.33
CA GLU A 71 -3.42 -38.63 30.57
C GLU A 71 -4.55 -38.91 31.58
N GLU A 72 -4.80 -38.01 32.54
CA GLU A 72 -5.90 -38.13 33.51
C GLU A 72 -7.24 -37.78 32.85
N LYS A 73 -7.26 -36.72 32.03
CA LYS A 73 -8.41 -36.42 31.17
C LYS A 73 -8.67 -37.58 30.20
N ARG A 74 -7.63 -38.15 29.61
CA ARG A 74 -7.70 -39.30 28.70
C ARG A 74 -8.19 -40.57 29.40
N ALA A 75 -7.77 -40.81 30.64
CA ALA A 75 -8.26 -41.92 31.46
C ALA A 75 -9.76 -41.80 31.75
N ARG A 76 -10.24 -40.61 32.14
CA ARG A 76 -11.68 -40.33 32.32
C ARG A 76 -12.51 -40.64 31.06
N ILE A 77 -11.99 -40.27 29.90
CA ILE A 77 -12.64 -40.53 28.60
C ILE A 77 -12.71 -42.04 28.33
N ASN A 78 -11.62 -42.76 28.59
CA ASN A 78 -11.56 -44.22 28.43
C ASN A 78 -12.50 -44.96 29.41
N GLU A 79 -12.77 -44.37 30.58
CA GLU A 79 -13.74 -44.85 31.57
C GLU A 79 -15.21 -44.52 31.22
N GLY A 80 -15.46 -43.92 30.05
CA GLY A 80 -16.81 -43.67 29.54
C GLY A 80 -17.39 -42.31 29.94
N ALA A 81 -16.58 -41.39 30.46
CA ALA A 81 -17.03 -40.02 30.72
C ALA A 81 -17.36 -39.30 29.40
N THR A 82 -18.48 -38.57 29.40
CA THR A 82 -18.84 -37.69 28.28
C THR A 82 -18.14 -36.34 28.46
N ILE A 83 -17.42 -35.91 27.43
CA ILE A 83 -16.73 -34.61 27.40
C ILE A 83 -17.72 -33.56 26.92
N SER A 84 -17.79 -32.43 27.61
CA SER A 84 -18.61 -31.30 27.13
C SER A 84 -17.98 -30.70 25.87
N LYS A 85 -18.81 -30.09 25.02
CA LYS A 85 -18.32 -29.28 23.89
C LYS A 85 -17.41 -28.14 24.37
N GLU A 86 -17.75 -27.54 25.51
CA GLU A 86 -16.99 -26.45 26.12
C GLU A 86 -15.58 -26.90 26.53
N GLU A 87 -15.46 -28.09 27.15
CA GLU A 87 -14.16 -28.67 27.52
C GLU A 87 -13.26 -28.93 26.30
N ILE A 88 -13.85 -29.28 25.13
CA ILE A 88 -13.12 -29.46 23.88
C ILE A 88 -12.63 -28.12 23.31
N GLU A 89 -13.48 -27.09 23.34
CA GLU A 89 -13.14 -25.75 22.84
C GLU A 89 -12.07 -25.08 23.72
N GLU A 90 -12.15 -25.25 25.04
CA GLU A 90 -11.12 -24.80 25.99
C GLU A 90 -9.78 -25.52 25.75
N GLU A 91 -9.82 -26.83 25.50
CA GLU A 91 -8.62 -27.60 25.20
C GLU A 91 -7.99 -27.14 23.88
N ALA A 92 -8.80 -26.96 22.83
CA ALA A 92 -8.33 -26.49 21.53
C ALA A 92 -7.69 -25.09 21.62
N THR A 93 -8.34 -24.18 22.35
CA THR A 93 -7.84 -22.82 22.57
C THR A 93 -6.51 -22.85 23.31
N CYS A 94 -6.41 -23.67 24.36
CA CYS A 94 -5.18 -23.80 25.13
C CYS A 94 -4.02 -24.39 24.32
N ILE A 95 -4.29 -25.44 23.52
CA ILE A 95 -3.28 -26.00 22.61
C ILE A 95 -2.81 -24.92 21.63
N GLN A 96 -3.73 -24.15 21.05
CA GLN A 96 -3.41 -23.08 20.12
C GLN A 96 -2.53 -22.01 20.78
N GLU A 97 -2.89 -21.55 21.97
CA GLU A 97 -2.13 -20.53 22.72
C GLU A 97 -0.74 -21.05 23.10
N THR A 98 -0.65 -22.28 23.61
CA THR A 98 0.60 -22.90 24.03
C THR A 98 1.54 -23.10 22.84
N ILE A 99 1.04 -23.63 21.72
CA ILE A 99 1.84 -23.77 20.49
C ILE A 99 2.29 -22.38 20.02
N THR A 100 1.40 -21.39 20.03
CA THR A 100 1.73 -20.02 19.62
C THR A 100 2.83 -19.42 20.49
N GLU A 101 2.79 -19.63 21.81
CA GLU A 101 3.81 -19.16 22.76
C GLU A 101 5.18 -19.82 22.52
N VAL A 102 5.19 -21.15 22.39
CA VAL A 102 6.42 -21.92 22.10
C VAL A 102 7.02 -21.46 20.77
N MET A 103 6.18 -21.33 19.74
CA MET A 103 6.63 -20.90 18.42
C MET A 103 7.11 -19.44 18.43
N ASN A 104 6.48 -18.54 19.19
CA ASN A 104 6.95 -17.17 19.35
C ASN A 104 8.31 -17.06 20.03
N SER A 105 8.62 -17.99 20.93
CA SER A 105 9.88 -18.01 21.69
C SER A 105 11.03 -18.65 20.89
N HIS A 106 10.75 -19.73 20.16
CA HIS A 106 11.81 -20.56 19.57
C HIS A 106 11.86 -20.54 18.04
N ALA A 107 10.77 -20.17 17.36
CA ALA A 107 10.73 -20.14 15.91
C ALA A 107 10.87 -18.72 15.36
N ARG A 108 11.62 -18.59 14.26
CA ARG A 108 11.76 -17.31 13.58
C ARG A 108 10.43 -16.90 12.94
N LYS A 109 9.98 -15.68 13.27
CA LYS A 109 8.78 -15.10 12.67
C LYS A 109 9.02 -14.76 11.20
N LEU A 110 8.09 -15.16 10.33
CA LEU A 110 8.11 -14.84 8.91
C LEU A 110 7.41 -13.51 8.65
N SER A 111 8.07 -12.63 7.91
CA SER A 111 7.47 -11.41 7.38
C SER A 111 7.15 -11.59 5.90
N ILE A 112 5.95 -11.17 5.49
CA ILE A 112 5.66 -11.03 4.07
C ILE A 112 6.48 -9.87 3.55
N THR A 113 7.47 -10.18 2.72
CA THR A 113 8.27 -9.18 2.02
C THR A 113 7.85 -9.12 0.56
N ALA A 114 8.35 -8.12 -0.17
CA ALA A 114 8.15 -8.07 -1.62
C ALA A 114 8.61 -9.35 -2.36
N ARG A 115 9.54 -10.11 -1.77
CA ARG A 115 10.05 -11.38 -2.29
C ARG A 115 9.18 -12.59 -1.95
N SER A 116 8.27 -12.46 -0.98
CA SER A 116 7.36 -13.54 -0.56
C SER A 116 6.18 -13.71 -1.51
N LYS A 117 6.08 -12.90 -2.56
CA LYS A 117 4.99 -12.94 -3.54
C LYS A 117 5.15 -14.15 -4.46
N ARG A 118 4.05 -14.83 -4.80
CA ARG A 118 4.05 -16.05 -5.65
C ARG A 118 4.66 -15.84 -7.04
N TRP A 119 4.58 -14.62 -7.58
CA TRP A 119 5.19 -14.25 -8.86
C TRP A 119 6.68 -13.90 -8.74
N TRP A 120 7.24 -13.83 -7.53
CA TRP A 120 8.65 -13.56 -7.28
C TRP A 120 9.47 -14.84 -7.48
N LYS A 121 9.83 -15.11 -8.74
CA LYS A 121 10.60 -16.30 -9.11
C LYS A 121 12.13 -16.06 -9.08
N PRO A 122 12.97 -17.11 -9.06
CA PRO A 122 14.43 -16.98 -9.02
C PRO A 122 15.01 -16.09 -10.14
N GLU A 123 14.42 -16.11 -11.33
CA GLU A 123 14.91 -15.35 -12.50
C GLU A 123 14.78 -13.83 -12.28
N ILE A 124 13.79 -13.37 -11.50
CA ILE A 124 13.67 -11.96 -11.10
C ILE A 124 14.82 -11.60 -10.17
N SER A 125 15.19 -12.49 -9.25
CA SER A 125 16.30 -12.27 -8.31
C SER A 125 17.63 -12.17 -9.05
N GLU A 126 17.84 -13.01 -10.06
CA GLU A 126 19.02 -12.95 -10.93
C GLU A 126 19.08 -11.65 -11.73
N THR A 127 17.96 -11.26 -12.36
CA THR A 127 17.89 -10.01 -13.14
C THR A 127 18.12 -8.79 -12.25
N ARG A 128 17.61 -8.83 -11.01
CA ARG A 128 17.87 -7.79 -10.00
C ARG A 128 19.33 -7.77 -9.56
N LYS A 129 19.98 -8.93 -9.43
CA LYS A 129 21.42 -9.02 -9.13
C LYS A 129 22.26 -8.36 -10.23
N LYS A 130 21.95 -8.63 -11.50
CA LYS A 130 22.60 -7.98 -12.65
C LYS A 130 22.44 -6.46 -12.62
N LEU A 131 21.22 -5.97 -12.36
CA LEU A 131 20.97 -4.53 -12.19
C LEU A 131 21.79 -3.93 -11.04
N SER A 132 21.86 -4.59 -9.89
CA SER A 132 22.64 -4.13 -8.74
C SER A 132 24.14 -4.07 -9.07
N GLN A 133 24.67 -5.06 -9.78
CA GLN A 133 26.06 -5.09 -10.24
C GLN A 133 26.35 -3.94 -11.21
N ALA A 134 25.49 -3.72 -12.22
CA ALA A 134 25.61 -2.62 -13.17
C ALA A 134 25.58 -1.24 -12.45
N LYS A 135 24.68 -1.06 -11.47
CA LYS A 135 24.62 0.16 -10.66
C LYS A 135 25.86 0.35 -9.78
N LYS A 136 26.49 -0.72 -9.30
CA LYS A 136 27.74 -0.65 -8.54
C LYS A 136 28.89 -0.25 -9.46
N HIS A 137 28.98 -0.87 -10.63
CA HIS A 137 30.00 -0.54 -11.63
C HIS A 137 29.91 0.92 -12.08
N LEU A 138 28.71 1.42 -12.41
CA LEU A 138 28.48 2.83 -12.75
C LEU A 138 28.94 3.78 -11.64
N ARG A 139 28.71 3.44 -10.36
CA ARG A 139 29.20 4.25 -9.24
C ARG A 139 30.72 4.30 -9.17
N GLN A 140 31.38 3.18 -9.43
CA GLN A 140 32.85 3.12 -9.46
C GLN A 140 33.44 3.97 -10.59
N LEU A 141 32.85 3.90 -11.79
CA LEU A 141 33.30 4.71 -12.93
C LEU A 141 33.11 6.22 -12.70
N ARG A 142 31.97 6.62 -12.11
CA ARG A 142 31.73 8.01 -11.72
C ARG A 142 32.78 8.54 -10.73
N SER A 143 33.25 7.69 -9.82
CA SER A 143 34.33 8.05 -8.91
C SER A 143 35.69 8.13 -9.59
N ALA A 144 35.90 7.43 -10.71
CA ALA A 144 37.15 7.41 -11.46
C ALA A 144 37.25 8.53 -12.52
N GLY A 145 36.14 9.17 -12.90
CA GLY A 145 36.12 10.38 -13.75
C GLY A 145 36.26 10.14 -15.26
N GLU A 146 35.94 8.95 -15.75
CA GLU A 146 36.07 8.60 -17.18
C GLU A 146 34.71 8.70 -17.90
N GLU A 147 34.48 9.78 -18.64
CA GLU A 147 33.15 10.14 -19.16
C GLU A 147 32.58 9.18 -20.21
N SER A 148 33.42 8.65 -21.12
CA SER A 148 32.98 7.73 -22.17
C SER A 148 32.50 6.39 -21.62
N THR A 149 33.20 5.83 -20.63
CA THR A 149 32.82 4.58 -19.97
C THR A 149 31.61 4.76 -19.05
N ILE A 150 31.40 5.96 -18.50
CA ILE A 150 30.18 6.29 -17.75
C ILE A 150 28.94 6.19 -18.65
N GLN A 151 29.00 6.73 -19.88
CA GLN A 151 27.85 6.69 -20.80
C GLN A 151 27.42 5.25 -21.11
N GLU A 152 28.35 4.37 -21.47
CA GLU A 152 28.06 2.95 -21.74
C GLU A 152 27.50 2.23 -20.50
N ALA A 153 28.08 2.48 -19.32
CA ALA A 153 27.60 1.92 -18.07
C ALA A 153 26.19 2.41 -17.69
N THR A 154 25.85 3.67 -18.01
CA THR A 154 24.48 4.16 -17.81
C THR A 154 23.47 3.47 -18.71
N GLU A 155 23.81 3.21 -19.99
CA GLU A 155 22.91 2.49 -20.90
C GLU A 155 22.72 1.04 -20.43
N THR A 156 23.80 0.38 -20.03
CA THR A 156 23.76 -0.96 -19.42
C THR A 156 22.82 -1.01 -18.20
N VAL A 157 22.84 0.02 -17.34
CA VAL A 157 21.90 0.12 -16.21
C VAL A 157 20.46 0.24 -16.70
N LYS A 158 20.17 1.09 -17.69
CA LYS A 158 18.82 1.25 -18.26
C LYS A 158 18.31 -0.05 -18.88
N GLU A 159 19.16 -0.75 -19.63
CA GLU A 159 18.83 -2.05 -20.22
C GLU A 159 18.46 -3.08 -19.15
N ASN A 160 19.26 -3.17 -18.08
CA ASN A 160 18.98 -4.06 -16.95
C ASN A 160 17.69 -3.67 -16.20
N GLN A 161 17.38 -2.38 -16.09
CA GLN A 161 16.10 -1.91 -15.54
C GLN A 161 14.92 -2.36 -16.41
N ARG A 162 15.02 -2.16 -17.73
CA ARG A 162 14.00 -2.62 -18.70
C ARG A 162 13.84 -4.13 -18.64
N ALA A 163 14.94 -4.88 -18.58
CA ALA A 163 14.93 -6.33 -18.43
C ALA A 163 14.22 -6.78 -17.15
N LEU A 164 14.53 -6.16 -16.01
CA LEU A 164 13.86 -6.44 -14.74
C LEU A 164 12.35 -6.17 -14.82
N HIS A 165 11.95 -5.02 -15.36
CA HIS A 165 10.53 -4.68 -15.53
C HIS A 165 9.80 -5.65 -16.45
N ARG A 166 10.42 -6.06 -17.57
CA ARG A 166 9.86 -7.06 -18.48
C ARG A 166 9.71 -8.41 -17.78
N GLN A 167 10.72 -8.84 -17.01
CA GLN A 167 10.67 -10.11 -16.30
C GLN A 167 9.58 -10.11 -15.22
N ILE A 168 9.47 -9.03 -14.42
CA ILE A 168 8.40 -8.89 -13.43
C ILE A 168 7.02 -8.97 -14.10
N ARG A 169 6.81 -8.25 -15.21
CA ARG A 169 5.54 -8.29 -15.96
C ARG A 169 5.21 -9.69 -16.46
N ARG A 170 6.21 -10.38 -17.02
CA ARG A 170 6.08 -11.77 -17.50
C ARG A 170 5.70 -12.70 -16.37
N SER A 171 6.45 -12.71 -15.27
CA SER A 171 6.20 -13.61 -14.14
C SER A 171 4.85 -13.33 -13.49
N LYS A 172 4.43 -12.07 -13.34
CA LYS A 172 3.09 -11.74 -12.85
C LYS A 172 1.99 -12.35 -13.73
N ARG A 173 2.11 -12.18 -15.06
CA ARG A 173 1.15 -12.72 -16.02
C ARG A 173 1.10 -14.24 -15.98
N GLU A 174 2.27 -14.88 -15.96
CA GLU A 174 2.38 -16.33 -15.91
C GLU A 174 1.80 -16.90 -14.61
N THR A 175 2.12 -16.31 -13.46
CA THR A 175 1.53 -16.72 -12.19
C THR A 175 0.02 -16.54 -12.17
N TRP A 176 -0.49 -15.46 -12.76
CA TRP A 176 -1.93 -15.25 -12.91
C TRP A 176 -2.56 -16.31 -13.83
N HIS A 177 -1.93 -16.60 -14.96
CA HIS A 177 -2.43 -17.59 -15.90
C HIS A 177 -2.44 -18.99 -15.29
N ASN A 178 -1.36 -19.39 -14.61
CA ASN A 178 -1.27 -20.68 -13.93
C ASN A 178 -2.32 -20.78 -12.82
N PHE A 179 -2.56 -19.70 -12.07
CA PHE A 179 -3.64 -19.66 -11.08
C PHE A 179 -5.01 -19.91 -11.71
N LEU A 180 -5.31 -19.25 -12.83
CA LEU A 180 -6.58 -19.45 -13.55
C LEU A 180 -6.71 -20.85 -14.14
N GLN A 181 -5.64 -21.42 -14.68
CA GLN A 181 -5.64 -22.79 -15.20
C GLN A 181 -5.87 -23.84 -14.11
N SER A 182 -5.31 -23.62 -12.92
CA SER A 182 -5.50 -24.51 -11.77
C SER A 182 -6.79 -24.24 -10.99
N ALA A 183 -7.51 -23.15 -11.29
CA ALA A 183 -8.64 -22.71 -10.50
C ALA A 183 -9.84 -23.66 -10.63
N SER A 184 -10.24 -24.24 -9.51
CA SER A 184 -11.48 -25.01 -9.34
C SER A 184 -12.68 -24.11 -9.04
N ASN A 185 -13.89 -24.68 -8.92
CA ASN A 185 -15.15 -23.95 -8.70
C ASN A 185 -15.13 -22.93 -7.53
N LYS A 186 -14.36 -23.17 -6.46
CA LYS A 186 -14.23 -22.20 -5.34
C LYS A 186 -13.29 -21.04 -5.67
N GLU A 187 -12.30 -21.25 -6.53
CA GLU A 187 -11.23 -20.30 -6.84
C GLU A 187 -11.63 -19.33 -7.97
N VAL A 188 -12.61 -19.71 -8.80
CA VAL A 188 -13.21 -18.83 -9.81
C VAL A 188 -13.79 -17.54 -9.18
N TRP A 189 -14.40 -17.65 -8.01
CA TRP A 189 -14.91 -16.50 -7.27
C TRP A 189 -13.79 -15.62 -6.71
N MET A 190 -12.65 -16.20 -6.34
CA MET A 190 -11.46 -15.43 -5.97
C MET A 190 -10.88 -14.68 -7.17
N ALA A 191 -10.82 -15.31 -8.34
CA ALA A 191 -10.37 -14.64 -9.55
C ALA A 191 -11.23 -13.42 -9.86
N THR A 192 -12.55 -13.56 -9.75
CA THR A 192 -13.52 -12.46 -9.92
C THR A 192 -13.29 -11.35 -8.89
N ARG A 193 -12.97 -11.71 -7.64
CA ARG A 193 -12.65 -10.72 -6.60
C ARG A 193 -11.38 -9.93 -6.92
N TYR A 194 -10.36 -10.56 -7.50
CA TYR A 194 -9.10 -9.91 -7.86
C TYR A 194 -9.18 -9.04 -9.11
N THR A 195 -10.14 -9.29 -10.01
CA THR A 195 -10.34 -8.52 -11.24
C THR A 195 -11.40 -7.43 -11.11
N LYS A 196 -12.24 -7.45 -10.07
CA LYS A 196 -13.11 -6.33 -9.76
C LYS A 196 -12.28 -5.09 -9.53
N ASP A 197 -12.71 -3.97 -10.11
CA ASP A 197 -12.11 -2.67 -9.93
C ASP A 197 -12.19 -2.28 -8.45
N HIS A 198 -11.16 -2.64 -7.70
CA HIS A 198 -10.90 -1.98 -6.44
C HIS A 198 -10.29 -0.65 -6.83
N THR A 199 -11.05 0.43 -6.75
CA THR A 199 -10.51 1.77 -6.70
C THR A 199 -10.09 2.00 -5.25
N PRO A 200 -8.84 1.73 -4.83
CA PRO A 200 -8.39 2.27 -3.56
C PRO A 200 -8.52 3.78 -3.71
N SER A 201 -9.43 4.39 -2.96
CA SER A 201 -9.47 5.84 -2.87
C SER A 201 -8.17 6.28 -2.20
N THR A 202 -7.13 6.51 -3.01
CA THR A 202 -5.81 7.02 -2.57
C THR A 202 -5.94 8.40 -1.92
N ILE A 203 -7.04 9.10 -2.20
CA ILE A 203 -7.38 10.37 -1.58
C ILE A 203 -7.95 10.08 -0.19
N SER A 204 -7.40 10.68 0.85
CA SER A 204 -7.99 10.67 2.20
C SER A 204 -9.44 11.17 2.17
N GLY A 205 -10.21 10.91 3.23
CA GLY A 205 -11.54 11.50 3.36
C GLY A 205 -11.46 13.02 3.29
N LEU A 206 -12.22 13.64 2.38
CA LEU A 206 -12.24 15.10 2.23
C LEU A 206 -13.31 15.65 3.17
N ARG A 207 -12.98 16.66 3.98
CA ARG A 207 -13.93 17.25 4.93
C ARG A 207 -14.71 18.36 4.23
N ASP A 208 -16.04 18.33 4.35
CA ASP A 208 -16.91 19.42 3.93
C ASP A 208 -16.79 20.60 4.92
N THR A 209 -17.18 21.79 4.47
CA THR A 209 -17.36 23.03 5.27
C THR A 209 -18.23 22.82 6.51
N ARG A 210 -19.13 21.82 6.50
CA ARG A 210 -20.00 21.44 7.62
C ARG A 210 -19.40 20.40 8.57
N GLY A 211 -18.20 19.90 8.28
CA GLY A 211 -17.49 18.93 9.11
C GLY A 211 -17.65 17.46 8.71
N ASP A 212 -18.53 17.14 7.75
CA ASP A 212 -18.75 15.77 7.26
C ASP A 212 -17.59 15.25 6.41
N ILE A 213 -17.31 13.94 6.48
CA ILE A 213 -16.18 13.30 5.78
C ILE A 213 -16.66 12.54 4.55
N ALA A 214 -16.30 13.02 3.36
CA ALA A 214 -16.52 12.34 2.09
C ALA A 214 -15.47 11.25 1.84
N THR A 215 -15.89 9.99 1.76
CA THR A 215 -15.00 8.85 1.53
C THR A 215 -15.07 8.31 0.10
N THR A 216 -16.19 8.51 -0.59
CA THR A 216 -16.38 8.08 -1.99
C THR A 216 -15.94 9.15 -2.99
N LEU A 217 -15.64 8.74 -4.23
CA LEU A 217 -15.21 9.66 -5.30
C LEU A 217 -16.27 10.72 -5.63
N GLU A 218 -17.54 10.31 -5.74
CA GLU A 218 -18.66 11.21 -6.05
C GLU A 218 -18.87 12.27 -4.97
N GLN A 219 -18.78 11.89 -3.68
CA GLN A 219 -18.87 12.83 -2.57
C GLN A 219 -17.71 13.84 -2.59
N LYS A 220 -16.50 13.39 -2.94
CA LYS A 220 -15.32 14.26 -3.06
C LYS A 220 -15.44 15.22 -4.24
N ASP A 221 -15.88 14.75 -5.40
CA ASP A 221 -16.12 15.60 -6.58
C ASP A 221 -17.13 16.70 -6.26
N LYS A 222 -18.22 16.36 -5.56
CA LYS A 222 -19.24 17.33 -5.14
C LYS A 222 -18.68 18.43 -4.23
N ILE A 223 -17.88 18.07 -3.22
CA ILE A 223 -17.29 19.05 -2.31
C ILE A 223 -16.27 19.91 -3.07
N LEU A 224 -15.39 19.30 -3.88
CA LEU A 224 -14.39 20.05 -4.65
C LEU A 224 -15.04 21.05 -5.60
N ARG A 225 -16.11 20.67 -6.31
CA ARG A 225 -16.85 21.59 -7.17
C ARG A 225 -17.47 22.74 -6.40
N ALA A 226 -18.10 22.46 -5.25
CA ALA A 226 -18.72 23.49 -4.42
C ALA A 226 -17.69 24.47 -3.83
N THR A 227 -16.53 23.98 -3.42
CA THR A 227 -15.46 24.81 -2.82
C THR A 227 -14.69 25.59 -3.88
N ALA A 228 -14.36 24.98 -5.02
CA ALA A 228 -13.59 25.64 -6.08
C ALA A 228 -14.43 26.64 -6.89
N PHE A 229 -15.75 26.41 -6.97
CA PHE A 229 -16.69 27.25 -7.72
C PHE A 229 -17.90 27.62 -6.85
N PRO A 230 -17.72 28.48 -5.83
CA PRO A 230 -18.84 28.95 -5.03
C PRO A 230 -19.82 29.71 -5.91
N LEU A 231 -21.13 29.58 -5.64
CA LEU A 231 -22.11 30.41 -6.31
C LEU A 231 -21.82 31.88 -5.97
N PRO A 232 -21.88 32.79 -6.96
CA PRO A 232 -21.75 34.21 -6.70
C PRO A 232 -22.79 34.63 -5.66
N PRO A 233 -22.43 35.53 -4.71
CA PRO A 233 -23.38 36.05 -3.75
C PRO A 233 -24.58 36.64 -4.50
N ALA A 234 -25.80 36.36 -4.04
CA ALA A 234 -26.98 36.95 -4.62
C ALA A 234 -26.86 38.48 -4.52
N ASP A 235 -27.04 39.16 -5.66
CA ASP A 235 -26.93 40.61 -5.77
C ASP A 235 -27.89 41.29 -4.78
N GLU A 236 -27.37 41.69 -3.62
CA GLU A 236 -27.98 42.76 -2.84
C GLU A 236 -27.15 44.04 -3.05
N GLU A 237 -27.87 45.04 -3.56
CA GLU A 237 -27.53 46.46 -3.63
C GLU A 237 -26.56 46.91 -4.74
N THR A 238 -27.20 47.41 -5.80
CA THR A 238 -26.67 48.36 -6.78
C THR A 238 -25.85 49.48 -6.12
N ASP A 239 -24.54 49.47 -6.36
CA ASP A 239 -23.63 50.57 -6.08
C ASP A 239 -23.94 51.77 -7.02
N PRO A 240 -24.26 52.98 -6.52
CA PRO A 240 -24.68 54.12 -7.35
C PRO A 240 -23.57 54.74 -8.22
N LEU A 241 -22.35 54.20 -8.26
CA LEU A 241 -21.20 54.86 -8.90
C LEU A 241 -20.97 54.50 -10.38
N LEU A 242 -21.85 53.74 -11.03
CA LEU A 242 -21.75 53.43 -12.46
C LEU A 242 -22.88 54.07 -13.29
N GLN A 243 -22.97 55.39 -13.28
CA GLN A 243 -23.63 56.12 -14.37
C GLN A 243 -22.58 56.54 -15.41
N VAL A 244 -22.44 55.73 -16.46
CA VAL A 244 -21.80 56.14 -17.72
C VAL A 244 -22.81 56.89 -18.58
N PRO A 245 -22.51 58.10 -19.09
CA PRO A 245 -23.40 58.81 -20.00
C PRO A 245 -23.41 58.11 -21.37
N HIS A 246 -24.61 57.76 -21.81
CA HIS A 246 -24.88 57.26 -23.15
C HIS A 246 -24.83 58.43 -24.14
N THR A 247 -23.68 58.62 -24.80
CA THR A 247 -23.63 59.47 -25.99
C THR A 247 -24.18 58.67 -27.18
N THR A 248 -25.44 58.93 -27.52
CA THR A 248 -26.08 58.48 -28.75
C THR A 248 -25.44 59.20 -29.95
N GLY A 249 -24.58 58.49 -30.69
CA GLY A 249 -24.02 58.96 -31.95
C GLY A 249 -25.08 59.05 -33.04
N HIS A 250 -25.49 60.27 -33.37
CA HIS A 250 -26.34 60.59 -34.52
C HIS A 250 -25.50 60.55 -35.81
N ILE A 251 -25.80 59.60 -36.70
CA ILE A 251 -25.22 59.50 -38.04
C ILE A 251 -26.19 60.16 -39.03
N PRO A 252 -25.79 61.17 -39.83
CA PRO A 252 -26.67 61.77 -40.83
C PRO A 252 -26.71 60.93 -42.13
N PRO A 253 -27.82 61.00 -42.89
CA PRO A 253 -28.07 60.11 -44.03
C PRO A 253 -27.38 60.58 -45.31
N HIS A 254 -26.92 59.60 -46.10
CA HIS A 254 -26.49 59.78 -47.48
C HIS A 254 -27.70 60.08 -48.38
N GLU A 255 -27.70 61.22 -49.06
CA GLU A 255 -28.59 61.52 -50.19
C GLU A 255 -27.97 60.98 -51.50
N ASN A 256 -28.83 60.33 -52.28
CA ASN A 256 -28.56 59.89 -53.65
C ASN A 256 -28.70 61.06 -54.62
N SER A 257 -27.73 61.23 -55.52
CA SER A 257 -27.90 61.59 -56.94
C SER A 257 -26.62 61.29 -57.72
#